data_AF-A0A536D9J5-F1
#
_entry.id   AF-A0A536D9J5-F1
#
_cell.length_a   1.000
_cell.length_b   1.000
_cell.length_c   1.000
_cell.angle_alpha   90.00
_cell.angle_beta   90.00
_cell.angle_gamma   90.00
#
_symmetry.space_group_name_H-M   'P 1'
#
loop_
_entity.id
_entity.type
_entity.pdbx_description
1 polymer ?
#
loop_
_entity_poly.entity_id
_entity_poly.type
_entity_poly.pdbx_seq_one_letter_code
_entity_poly.pdbx_strand_id
1 'polypeptide(L)'
;MRPRIGVLTVLTVVVVVVVAGVTDGFGTGTQLRANVPGSFSDGAAADTFWDSPLLDIPGASVTAVHCHGKVQYELQLGATGPSHENRCYAAMGLYSNGGEDQWGVYWTLPGDKAVYRISQDYQPWRYCIAGLISTAPEAANGSPSTPC
;
A
#
# COMPACT_ATOMS: atom_id res chain seq x y z
N MET A 1 -13.24 39.87 -7.33
CA MET A 1 -12.35 38.78 -7.82
C MET A 1 -11.62 38.17 -6.63
N ARG A 2 -12.14 37.11 -6.00
CA ARG A 2 -11.51 36.45 -4.82
C ARG A 2 -11.50 34.90 -4.81
N PRO A 3 -12.24 34.14 -5.65
CA PRO A 3 -12.19 32.67 -5.57
C PRO A 3 -10.95 32.08 -6.25
N ARG A 4 -10.31 32.81 -7.18
CA ARG A 4 -9.17 32.31 -7.96
C ARG A 4 -7.93 32.03 -7.10
N ILE A 5 -7.68 32.83 -6.05
CA ILE A 5 -6.53 32.64 -5.16
C ILE A 5 -6.75 31.42 -4.26
N GLY A 6 -7.94 31.28 -3.66
CA GLY A 6 -8.26 30.14 -2.81
C GLY A 6 -8.21 28.80 -3.56
N VAL A 7 -8.73 28.78 -4.79
CA VAL A 7 -8.65 27.59 -5.66
C VAL A 7 -7.19 27.27 -6.01
N LEU A 8 -6.39 28.27 -6.36
CA LEU A 8 -4.98 28.07 -6.68
C LEU A 8 -4.23 27.48 -5.48
N THR A 9 -4.41 28.03 -4.27
CA THR A 9 -3.72 27.56 -3.07
C THR A 9 -4.09 26.11 -2.74
N VAL A 10 -5.38 25.76 -2.81
CA VAL A 10 -5.83 24.37 -2.57
C VAL A 10 -5.22 23.43 -3.61
N LEU A 11 -5.23 23.82 -4.89
CA LEU A 11 -4.65 23.02 -5.96
C LEU A 11 -3.15 22.81 -5.75
N THR A 12 -2.41 23.86 -5.37
CA THR A 12 -0.97 23.77 -5.12
C THR A 12 -0.68 22.87 -3.92
N VAL A 13 -1.46 22.96 -2.85
CA VAL A 13 -1.30 22.06 -1.68
C VAL A 13 -1.56 20.61 -2.08
N VAL A 14 -2.62 20.34 -2.85
CA VAL A 14 -2.91 18.99 -3.35
C VAL A 14 -1.76 18.48 -4.21
N VAL A 15 -1.26 19.28 -5.15
CA VAL A 15 -0.13 18.89 -6.01
C VAL A 15 1.13 18.65 -5.18
N VAL A 16 1.44 19.49 -4.20
CA VAL A 16 2.62 19.30 -3.33
C VAL A 16 2.49 18.02 -2.50
N VAL A 17 1.32 17.73 -1.94
CA VAL A 17 1.07 16.51 -1.17
C VAL A 17 1.15 15.27 -2.06
N VAL A 18 0.62 15.33 -3.27
CA VAL A 18 0.70 14.23 -4.24
C VAL A 18 2.13 14.03 -4.71
N VAL A 19 2.85 15.10 -5.07
CA VAL A 19 4.24 15.01 -5.52
C VAL A 19 5.14 14.51 -4.39
N ALA A 20 5.00 15.06 -3.18
CA ALA A 20 5.71 14.60 -1.99
C ALA A 20 5.40 13.13 -1.72
N GLY A 21 4.13 12.74 -1.77
CA GLY A 21 3.72 11.35 -1.61
C GLY A 21 4.34 10.42 -2.64
N VAL A 22 4.34 10.82 -3.92
CA VAL A 22 4.97 10.06 -5.01
C VAL A 22 6.47 9.95 -4.81
N THR A 23 7.17 11.02 -4.44
CA THR A 23 8.62 10.98 -4.13
C THR A 23 8.93 10.17 -2.89
N ASP A 24 8.05 10.22 -1.88
CA ASP A 24 8.19 9.50 -0.61
C ASP A 24 7.90 8.01 -0.74
N GLY A 25 7.06 7.64 -1.70
CA GLY A 25 6.94 6.26 -2.17
C GLY A 25 8.28 5.65 -2.59
N PHE A 26 9.28 6.44 -2.99
CA PHE A 26 10.62 5.95 -3.35
C PHE A 26 11.66 6.01 -2.21
N GLY A 27 11.25 6.24 -0.96
CA GLY A 27 12.09 5.97 0.21
C GLY A 27 12.54 7.16 1.06
N THR A 28 11.80 8.27 1.11
CA THR A 28 12.13 9.42 1.99
C THR A 28 11.03 9.87 2.94
N GLY A 29 9.83 9.31 2.89
CA GLY A 29 8.68 9.87 3.62
C GLY A 29 8.09 9.01 4.72
N THR A 30 7.40 9.71 5.62
CA THR A 30 6.50 9.13 6.62
C THR A 30 5.20 8.68 5.95
N GLN A 31 4.59 7.62 6.47
CA GLN A 31 3.25 7.21 6.06
C GLN A 31 2.22 8.09 6.80
N LEU A 32 1.46 8.88 6.06
CA LEU A 32 0.25 9.53 6.60
C LEU A 32 -0.92 8.58 6.38
N ARG A 33 -1.46 8.03 7.47
CA ARG A 33 -2.57 7.08 7.43
C ARG A 33 -3.76 7.60 8.21
N ALA A 34 -4.93 7.53 7.60
CA ALA A 34 -6.20 7.87 8.23
C ALA A 34 -7.25 6.81 7.88
N ASN A 35 -7.95 6.34 8.90
CA ASN A 35 -9.18 5.60 8.68
C ASN A 35 -10.31 6.58 8.43
N VAL A 36 -11.08 6.37 7.35
CA VAL A 36 -12.31 7.14 7.13
C VAL A 36 -13.27 6.81 8.28
N PRO A 37 -13.83 7.81 8.97
CA PRO A 37 -14.73 7.57 10.09
C PRO A 37 -15.93 6.72 9.69
N GLY A 38 -16.21 5.71 10.52
CA GLY A 38 -17.27 4.74 10.29
C GLY A 38 -16.74 3.38 9.84
N SER A 39 -17.48 2.35 10.21
CA SER A 39 -17.37 1.02 9.61
C SER A 39 -18.77 0.62 9.20
N PHE A 40 -18.91 0.02 8.03
CA PHE A 40 -20.20 -0.39 7.49
C PHE A 40 -20.27 -1.91 7.54
N SER A 41 -21.46 -2.45 7.79
CA SER A 41 -21.67 -3.88 7.55
C SER A 41 -21.52 -4.15 6.06
N ASP A 42 -20.72 -5.15 5.69
CA ASP A 42 -20.55 -5.57 4.30
C ASP A 42 -21.34 -6.85 3.97
N GLY A 43 -21.99 -7.46 4.97
CA GLY A 43 -22.81 -8.66 4.81
C GLY A 43 -22.02 -9.98 4.75
N ALA A 44 -20.69 -9.94 4.90
CA ALA A 44 -19.88 -11.14 4.93
C ALA A 44 -19.84 -11.81 6.30
N ALA A 45 -19.35 -13.04 6.33
CA ALA A 45 -19.18 -13.80 7.56
C ALA A 45 -18.05 -13.19 8.43
N ALA A 46 -18.12 -13.45 9.74
CA ALA A 46 -17.19 -12.89 10.70
C ALA A 46 -15.74 -13.44 10.57
N ASP A 47 -15.56 -14.53 9.84
CA ASP A 47 -14.29 -15.20 9.57
C ASP A 47 -13.70 -14.89 8.19
N THR A 48 -14.36 -14.02 7.41
CA THR A 48 -13.85 -13.58 6.11
C THR A 48 -13.01 -12.30 6.21
N PHE A 49 -11.89 -12.27 5.47
CA PHE A 49 -10.94 -11.17 5.41
C PHE A 49 -10.47 -10.97 3.97
N TRP A 50 -10.55 -9.75 3.48
CA TRP A 50 -9.98 -9.34 2.21
C TRP A 50 -9.78 -7.82 2.19
N ASP A 51 -8.94 -7.33 1.30
CA ASP A 51 -8.84 -5.93 0.98
C ASP A 51 -9.23 -5.69 -0.48
N SER A 52 -9.66 -4.47 -0.79
CA SER A 52 -10.03 -4.06 -2.15
C SER A 52 -9.51 -2.65 -2.39
N PRO A 53 -8.42 -2.48 -3.18
CA PRO A 53 -7.91 -1.17 -3.52
C PRO A 53 -8.90 -0.44 -4.43
N LEU A 54 -9.40 0.71 -3.98
CA LEU A 54 -10.20 1.63 -4.80
C LEU A 54 -9.29 2.56 -5.61
N LEU A 55 -8.20 2.98 -4.98
CA LEU A 55 -7.08 3.68 -5.58
C LEU A 55 -5.82 3.11 -4.97
N ASP A 56 -4.87 2.67 -5.79
CA ASP A 56 -3.55 2.30 -5.33
C ASP A 56 -2.57 2.81 -6.38
N ILE A 57 -1.92 3.93 -6.08
CA ILE A 57 -0.81 4.49 -6.86
C ILE A 57 0.37 4.75 -5.91
N PRO A 58 1.62 4.76 -6.40
CA PRO A 58 2.75 5.12 -5.55
C PRO A 58 2.52 6.51 -4.94
N GLY A 59 2.50 6.60 -3.61
CA GLY A 59 2.29 7.87 -2.92
C GLY A 59 0.87 8.16 -2.45
N ALA A 60 -0.13 7.43 -2.93
CA ALA A 60 -1.51 7.58 -2.47
C ALA A 60 -2.33 6.29 -2.65
N SER A 61 -2.98 5.83 -1.58
CA SER A 61 -3.89 4.69 -1.65
C SER A 61 -5.17 4.94 -0.88
N VAL A 62 -6.25 4.35 -1.38
CA VAL A 62 -7.55 4.23 -0.73
C VAL A 62 -7.96 2.77 -0.85
N THR A 63 -8.02 2.09 0.29
CA THR A 63 -8.31 0.66 0.34
C THR A 63 -9.54 0.40 1.20
N ALA A 64 -10.48 -0.38 0.68
CA ALA A 64 -11.57 -0.94 1.47
C ALA A 64 -11.05 -2.19 2.18
N VAL A 65 -10.93 -2.14 3.49
CA VAL A 65 -10.50 -3.28 4.32
C VAL A 65 -11.75 -3.96 4.86
N HIS A 66 -11.96 -5.20 4.41
CA HIS A 66 -13.07 -6.04 4.85
C HIS A 66 -12.60 -7.00 5.93
N CYS A 67 -13.18 -6.86 7.11
CA CYS A 67 -12.78 -7.60 8.28
C CYS A 67 -13.96 -7.86 9.22
N HIS A 68 -14.19 -9.12 9.55
CA HIS A 68 -15.25 -9.55 10.46
C HIS A 68 -16.66 -9.06 10.07
N GLY A 69 -17.02 -9.15 8.79
CA GLY A 69 -18.31 -8.71 8.26
C GLY A 69 -18.49 -7.18 8.25
N LYS A 70 -17.38 -6.43 8.32
CA LYS A 70 -17.37 -4.98 8.27
C LYS A 70 -16.34 -4.48 7.28
N VAL A 71 -16.70 -3.41 6.59
CA VAL A 71 -15.78 -2.65 5.73
C VAL A 71 -15.39 -1.33 6.40
N GLN A 72 -14.09 -1.03 6.38
CA GLN A 72 -13.53 0.26 6.76
C GLN A 72 -12.63 0.76 5.64
N TYR A 73 -12.74 2.04 5.28
CA TYR A 73 -11.86 2.63 4.30
C TYR A 73 -10.61 3.19 4.98
N GLU A 74 -9.46 2.83 4.44
CA GLU A 74 -8.16 3.33 4.85
C GLU A 74 -7.58 4.20 3.75
N LEU A 75 -7.21 5.43 4.10
CA LEU A 75 -6.55 6.37 3.22
C LEU A 75 -5.10 6.53 3.65
N GLN A 76 -4.18 6.44 2.69
CA GLN A 76 -2.76 6.59 2.91
C GLN A 76 -2.16 7.57 1.91
N LEU A 77 -1.21 8.37 2.37
CA LEU A 77 -0.39 9.28 1.55
C LEU A 77 1.09 9.07 1.92
N GLY A 78 1.98 9.13 0.92
CA GLY A 78 3.39 8.79 1.06
C GLY A 78 3.64 7.30 0.89
N ALA A 79 4.27 6.67 1.88
CA ALA A 79 4.50 5.23 1.87
C ALA A 79 3.17 4.46 1.94
N THR A 80 2.78 3.83 0.83
CA THR A 80 1.48 3.14 0.68
C THR A 80 1.63 1.64 0.69
N GLY A 81 0.84 0.94 1.50
CA GLY A 81 0.79 -0.52 1.53
C GLY A 81 0.00 -1.09 2.71
N PRO A 82 -0.20 -2.42 2.77
CA PRO A 82 -0.90 -3.09 3.85
C PRO A 82 -0.34 -2.69 5.22
N SER A 83 -1.22 -2.30 6.14
CA SER A 83 -0.79 -1.87 7.48
C SER A 83 -0.33 -3.02 8.37
N HIS A 84 0.91 -2.93 8.88
CA HIS A 84 1.44 -3.86 9.89
C HIS A 84 0.61 -3.91 11.18
N GLU A 85 -0.13 -2.84 11.48
CA GLU A 85 -0.94 -2.71 12.70
C GLU A 85 -2.35 -3.30 12.55
N ASN A 86 -2.80 -3.54 11.31
CA ASN A 86 -4.12 -4.08 11.06
C ASN A 86 -4.09 -5.61 11.15
N ARG A 87 -4.72 -6.13 12.19
CA ARG A 87 -4.78 -7.56 12.51
C ARG A 87 -5.42 -8.40 11.39
N CYS A 88 -6.25 -7.78 10.55
CA CYS A 88 -6.89 -8.45 9.42
C CYS A 88 -5.90 -8.73 8.30
N TYR A 89 -4.90 -7.85 8.08
CA TYR A 89 -3.77 -8.15 7.18
C TYR A 89 -2.91 -9.30 7.73
N ALA A 90 -2.69 -9.36 9.05
CA ALA A 90 -2.02 -10.51 9.65
C ALA A 90 -2.81 -11.82 9.43
N ALA A 91 -4.14 -11.78 9.55
CA ALA A 91 -5.01 -12.93 9.32
C ALA A 91 -5.05 -13.39 7.84
N MET A 92 -4.84 -12.48 6.88
CA MET A 92 -4.66 -12.81 5.46
C MET A 92 -3.30 -13.45 5.14
N GLY A 93 -2.46 -13.67 6.15
CA GLY A 93 -1.14 -14.26 5.99
C GLY A 93 -0.11 -13.33 5.35
N LEU A 94 -0.42 -12.04 5.19
CA LEU A 94 0.52 -11.04 4.65
C LEU A 94 1.80 -10.90 5.47
N TYR A 95 1.73 -11.22 6.77
CA TYR A 95 2.85 -11.12 7.71
C TYR A 95 3.20 -12.47 8.37
N SER A 96 2.52 -13.56 7.99
CA SER A 96 2.52 -14.81 8.78
C SER A 96 3.73 -15.72 8.54
N ASN A 97 4.78 -15.26 7.86
CA ASN A 97 5.96 -16.07 7.56
C ASN A 97 7.23 -15.63 8.30
N GLY A 98 7.11 -14.82 9.35
CA GLY A 98 8.24 -14.46 10.23
C GLY A 98 9.39 -13.72 9.53
N GLY A 99 9.18 -13.28 8.29
CA GLY A 99 10.13 -12.44 7.57
C GLY A 99 9.95 -11.00 8.01
N GLU A 100 11.04 -10.38 8.48
CA GLU A 100 11.13 -8.93 8.70
C GLU A 100 10.92 -8.17 7.38
N ASP A 101 11.23 -8.82 6.26
CA ASP A 101 11.05 -8.31 4.90
C ASP A 101 9.77 -8.84 4.24
N GLN A 102 8.98 -7.93 3.69
CA GLN A 102 7.78 -8.22 2.91
C GLN A 102 7.85 -7.52 1.56
N TRP A 103 7.51 -8.22 0.47
CA TRP A 103 7.45 -7.61 -0.85
C TRP A 103 6.39 -8.25 -1.74
N GLY A 104 5.94 -7.47 -2.74
CA GLY A 104 5.03 -7.95 -3.78
C GLY A 104 5.24 -7.20 -5.09
N VAL A 105 4.91 -7.86 -6.21
CA VAL A 105 4.82 -7.20 -7.51
C VAL A 105 3.64 -6.23 -7.45
N TYR A 106 3.94 -4.94 -7.62
CA TYR A 106 2.96 -3.88 -7.60
C TYR A 106 2.42 -3.60 -9.00
N TRP A 107 3.32 -3.46 -9.97
CA TRP A 107 2.96 -3.24 -11.37
C TRP A 107 3.98 -3.89 -12.28
N THR A 108 3.52 -4.57 -13.34
CA THR A 108 4.42 -5.03 -14.40
C THR A 108 4.69 -3.89 -15.37
N LEU A 109 5.95 -3.74 -15.76
CA LEU A 109 6.41 -2.76 -16.75
C LEU A 109 6.85 -3.49 -18.02
N PRO A 110 6.81 -2.83 -19.20
CA PRO A 110 7.37 -3.40 -20.41
C PRO A 110 8.86 -3.76 -20.25
N GLY A 111 9.28 -4.86 -20.90
CA GLY A 111 10.68 -5.29 -20.95
C GLY A 111 11.17 -6.00 -19.69
N ASP A 112 10.41 -6.98 -19.18
CA ASP A 112 10.74 -7.83 -18.03
C ASP A 112 11.13 -7.05 -16.77
N LYS A 113 10.40 -5.96 -16.52
CA LYS A 113 10.56 -5.14 -15.31
C LYS A 113 9.27 -5.13 -14.51
N ALA A 114 9.39 -4.86 -13.23
CA ALA A 114 8.26 -4.61 -12.35
C ALA A 114 8.58 -3.48 -11.38
N VAL A 115 7.54 -2.74 -11.02
CA VAL A 115 7.50 -1.98 -9.79
C VAL A 115 7.19 -2.98 -8.69
N TYR A 116 8.06 -3.05 -7.69
CA TYR A 116 7.84 -3.79 -6.46
C TYR A 116 7.45 -2.82 -5.36
N ARG A 117 6.56 -3.27 -4.49
CA ARG A 117 6.27 -2.63 -3.21
C ARG A 117 6.90 -3.49 -2.13
N ILE A 118 7.77 -2.90 -1.32
CA ILE A 118 8.61 -3.61 -0.35
C ILE A 118 8.58 -2.90 1.01
N SER A 119 8.61 -3.67 2.08
CA SER A 119 8.86 -3.23 3.45
C SER A 119 9.96 -4.12 4.02
N GLN A 120 10.93 -3.52 4.69
CA GLN A 120 12.03 -4.22 5.35
C GLN A 120 11.99 -3.83 6.82
N ASP A 121 12.22 -4.76 7.73
CA ASP A 121 12.20 -4.52 9.18
C ASP A 121 10.96 -3.77 9.68
N TYR A 122 9.78 -4.07 9.10
CA TYR A 122 8.51 -3.38 9.37
C TYR A 122 8.53 -1.85 9.12
N GLN A 123 9.53 -1.35 8.38
CA GLN A 123 9.62 0.06 7.98
C GLN A 123 8.49 0.44 7.00
N PRO A 124 8.22 1.74 6.80
CA PRO A 124 7.24 2.17 5.81
C PRO A 124 7.48 1.54 4.44
N TRP A 125 6.38 1.22 3.74
CA TRP A 125 6.44 0.66 2.40
C TRP A 125 7.15 1.60 1.42
N ARG A 126 8.06 1.06 0.64
CA ARG A 126 8.75 1.75 -0.45
C ARG A 126 8.52 1.04 -1.78
N TYR A 127 8.68 1.78 -2.85
CA TYR A 127 8.58 1.31 -4.21
C TYR A 127 9.95 1.28 -4.85
N CYS A 128 10.22 0.24 -5.61
CA CYS A 128 11.43 0.17 -6.41
C CYS A 128 11.15 -0.50 -7.76
N ILE A 129 12.01 -0.25 -8.73
CA ILE A 129 11.91 -0.86 -10.07
C ILE A 129 13.04 -1.86 -10.20
N ALA A 130 12.71 -3.13 -10.43
CA ALA A 130 13.69 -4.19 -10.65
C ALA A 130 13.22 -5.13 -11.79
N GLY A 131 14.05 -6.12 -12.14
CA GLY A 131 13.67 -7.16 -13.09
C GLY A 131 12.48 -7.98 -12.58
N LEU A 132 11.62 -8.47 -13.48
CA LEU A 132 10.50 -9.33 -13.13
C LEU A 132 11.03 -10.66 -12.59
N ILE A 133 10.70 -10.98 -11.34
CA ILE A 133 11.05 -12.27 -10.73
C ILE A 133 9.99 -13.28 -11.18
N SER A 134 10.33 -14.13 -12.14
CA SER A 134 9.51 -15.29 -12.50
C SER A 134 9.74 -16.40 -11.46
N THR A 135 8.93 -16.44 -10.41
CA THR A 135 8.90 -17.64 -9.57
C THR A 135 8.13 -18.73 -10.29
N ALA A 136 8.83 -19.62 -10.99
CA ALA A 136 8.37 -21.01 -11.00
C ALA A 136 8.40 -21.48 -9.54
N PRO A 137 7.40 -22.23 -9.04
CA PRO A 137 7.37 -22.67 -7.66
C PRO A 137 8.36 -23.83 -7.49
N GLU A 138 9.66 -23.53 -7.56
CA GLU A 138 10.67 -24.39 -6.98
C GLU A 138 10.75 -24.05 -5.50
N ALA A 139 10.37 -25.04 -4.70
CA ALA A 139 10.57 -25.09 -3.27
C ALA A 139 12.02 -24.77 -2.93
N ALA A 140 12.32 -23.51 -2.65
CA ALA A 140 13.56 -23.10 -2.02
C ALA A 140 13.20 -22.71 -0.59
N ASN A 141 13.83 -23.38 0.38
CA ASN A 141 13.82 -23.06 1.80
C ASN A 141 14.50 -21.70 2.11
N GLY A 142 14.30 -20.69 1.27
CA GLY A 142 14.78 -19.33 1.44
C GLY A 142 13.69 -18.37 1.01
N SER A 143 13.40 -17.37 1.86
CA SER A 143 12.60 -16.22 1.45
C SER A 143 13.18 -15.68 0.15
N PRO A 144 12.37 -15.46 -0.90
CA PRO A 144 12.90 -14.97 -2.15
C PRO A 144 13.56 -13.62 -1.88
N SER A 145 14.81 -13.46 -2.34
CA SER A 145 15.62 -12.27 -2.10
C SER A 145 14.81 -11.04 -2.44
N THR A 146 14.80 -10.07 -1.53
CA THR A 146 14.14 -8.79 -1.75
C THR A 146 14.62 -8.20 -3.08
N PRO A 147 13.71 -7.80 -3.99
CA PRO A 147 14.07 -7.30 -5.31
C PRO A 147 14.92 -6.02 -5.24
N CYS A 148 14.81 -5.34 -4.10
CA CYS A 148 15.54 -4.19 -3.58
C CYS A 148 15.37 -4.24 -2.04
#